data_AF-A0A2N0L934-F1
#
_entry.id   AF-A0A2N0L934-F1
#
_cell.length_a   1.000
_cell.length_b   1.000
_cell.length_c   1.000
_cell.angle_alpha   90.00
_cell.angle_beta   90.00
_cell.angle_gamma   90.00
#
_symmetry.space_group_name_H-M   'P 1'
#
loop_
_entity.id
_entity.type
_entity.pdbx_description
1 polymer ?
#
loop_
_entity_poly.entity_id
_entity_poly.type
_entity_poly.pdbx_seq_one_letter_code
_entity_poly.pdbx_strand_id
1 'polypeptide(L)'
;MSENIGNKFDGSLTIKLPVESVPVSYLSNLLRTLQAALRETASSTDDTLSTMSTNPAPLLFSSFDRHNGITTVLMYFGDANDNKLIEKFTKLVVHRFLEGLNEFLNGNAQSSLWGYTVSEQRASYGKDSDVRYAQVTKVMKKLSASSLSSDSRCITFTENGFEVS
;
A
#
# COMPACT_ATOMS: atom_id res chain seq x y z
N MET A 1 14.23 31.03 -0.84
CA MET A 1 14.80 29.74 -0.44
C MET A 1 13.62 28.78 -0.39
N SER A 2 13.35 28.11 -1.50
CA SER A 2 12.11 27.34 -1.68
C SER A 2 12.26 25.98 -1.03
N GLU A 3 11.35 25.66 -0.11
CA GLU A 3 11.21 24.34 0.49
C GLU A 3 11.01 23.31 -0.63
N ASN A 4 11.97 22.40 -0.78
CA ASN A 4 11.86 21.27 -1.67
C ASN A 4 10.98 20.22 -0.98
N ILE A 5 9.67 20.49 -0.94
CA ILE A 5 8.66 19.49 -0.57
C ILE A 5 8.83 18.36 -1.60
N GLY A 6 9.43 17.26 -1.15
CA GLY A 6 9.70 16.09 -1.99
C GLY A 6 8.45 15.77 -2.80
N ASN A 7 8.59 15.86 -4.12
CA ASN A 7 7.52 15.75 -5.10
C ASN A 7 6.58 14.60 -4.74
N LYS A 8 5.40 14.94 -4.20
CA LYS A 8 4.34 13.97 -3.93
C LYS A 8 3.79 13.57 -5.29
N PHE A 9 4.38 12.53 -5.88
CA PHE A 9 3.97 12.05 -7.19
C PHE A 9 2.56 11.45 -7.12
N ASP A 10 1.66 12.01 -7.93
CA ASP A 10 0.30 11.49 -8.17
C ASP A 10 0.38 10.08 -8.75
N GLY A 11 -0.15 9.08 -8.04
CA GLY A 11 -0.05 7.66 -8.40
C GLY A 11 0.87 6.82 -7.50
N SER A 12 1.63 7.43 -6.58
CA SER A 12 2.42 6.68 -5.58
C SER A 12 1.54 6.08 -4.49
N LEU A 13 1.96 4.94 -3.93
CA LEU A 13 1.36 4.46 -2.69
C LEU A 13 1.84 5.32 -1.53
N THR A 14 0.91 6.03 -0.90
CA THR A 14 1.14 6.80 0.32
C THR A 14 0.66 6.00 1.51
N ILE A 15 1.54 5.82 2.50
CA ILE A 15 1.21 5.25 3.81
C ILE A 15 1.27 6.37 4.84
N LYS A 16 0.20 6.59 5.58
CA LYS A 16 0.18 7.53 6.72
C LYS A 16 0.11 6.76 8.02
N LEU A 17 1.00 7.10 8.95
CA LEU A 17 1.07 6.54 10.29
C LEU A 17 0.91 7.70 11.28
N PRO A 18 -0.32 7.97 11.79
CA PRO A 18 -0.58 9.07 12.72
C PRO A 18 -0.23 8.68 14.15
N VAL A 19 1.00 8.22 14.36
CA VAL A 19 1.52 7.83 15.67
C VAL A 19 2.86 8.51 15.90
N GLU A 20 3.06 9.00 17.13
CA GLU A 20 4.29 9.74 17.49
C GLU A 20 5.54 8.87 17.36
N SER A 21 5.41 7.56 17.57
CA SER A 21 6.49 6.59 17.41
C SER A 21 5.94 5.26 16.92
N VAL A 22 6.63 4.63 15.96
CA VAL A 22 6.34 3.28 15.49
C VAL A 22 7.49 2.37 15.93
N PRO A 23 7.22 1.22 16.56
CA PRO A 23 8.26 0.23 16.81
C PRO A 23 8.97 -0.16 15.51
N VAL A 24 10.30 -0.17 15.50
CA VAL A 24 11.10 -0.46 14.30
C VAL A 24 10.72 -1.81 13.68
N SER A 25 10.42 -2.80 14.52
CA SER A 25 9.96 -4.12 14.06
C SER A 25 8.63 -4.06 13.31
N TYR A 26 7.71 -3.19 13.73
CA TYR A 26 6.42 -3.01 13.07
C TYR A 26 6.56 -2.26 11.76
N LEU A 27 7.36 -1.17 11.75
CA LEU A 27 7.64 -0.43 10.52
C LEU A 27 8.36 -1.31 9.49
N SER A 28 9.41 -2.04 9.90
CA SER A 28 10.13 -2.95 9.01
C SER A 28 9.22 -4.03 8.44
N ASN A 29 8.37 -4.63 9.28
CA ASN A 29 7.44 -5.65 8.83
C ASN A 29 6.40 -5.07 7.84
N LEU A 30 5.90 -3.85 8.10
CA LEU A 30 5.00 -3.14 7.20
C LEU A 30 5.65 -2.92 5.83
N LEU A 31 6.85 -2.34 5.81
CA LEU A 31 7.57 -2.05 4.59
C LEU A 31 7.83 -3.33 3.78
N ARG A 32 8.31 -4.40 4.41
CA ARG A 32 8.55 -5.68 3.73
C ARG A 32 7.26 -6.29 3.16
N THR A 33 6.17 -6.20 3.91
CA THR A 33 4.87 -6.74 3.51
C THR A 33 4.31 -5.97 2.30
N LEU A 34 4.36 -4.63 2.34
CA LEU A 34 3.93 -3.79 1.22
C LEU A 34 4.83 -3.95 0.00
N GLN A 35 6.15 -4.06 0.19
CA GLN A 35 7.09 -4.32 -0.91
C GLN A 35 6.79 -5.64 -1.61
N ALA A 36 6.54 -6.71 -0.85
CA ALA A 36 6.17 -8.01 -1.42
C ALA A 36 4.84 -7.92 -2.17
N ALA A 37 3.82 -7.31 -1.57
CA ALA A 37 2.51 -7.16 -2.19
C ALA A 37 2.57 -6.35 -3.50
N LEU A 38 3.25 -5.21 -3.50
CA LEU A 38 3.40 -4.37 -4.70
C LEU A 38 4.18 -5.07 -5.80
N ARG A 39 5.26 -5.80 -5.47
CA ARG A 39 6.02 -6.57 -6.47
C ARG A 39 5.21 -7.73 -7.04
N GLU A 40 4.41 -8.39 -6.21
CA GLU A 40 3.52 -9.46 -6.66
C GLU A 40 2.42 -8.92 -7.58
N THR A 41 1.80 -7.79 -7.22
CA THR A 41 0.86 -7.07 -8.11
C THR A 41 1.53 -6.61 -9.40
N ALA A 42 2.78 -6.15 -9.34
CA ALA A 42 3.53 -5.75 -10.54
C ALA A 42 3.80 -6.93 -11.49
N SER A 43 3.86 -8.16 -10.99
CA SER A 43 4.13 -9.36 -11.77
C SER A 43 2.89 -10.20 -12.10
N SER A 44 1.67 -9.74 -11.79
CA SER A 44 0.45 -10.57 -11.85
C SER A 44 -0.32 -10.52 -13.17
N THR A 45 -0.01 -9.61 -14.08
CA THR A 45 -0.74 -9.43 -15.35
C THR A 45 0.20 -9.10 -16.50
N ASP A 46 -0.19 -9.37 -17.74
CA ASP A 46 0.63 -9.10 -18.92
C ASP A 46 1.04 -7.61 -19.04
N ASP A 47 0.12 -6.68 -18.74
CA ASP A 47 0.36 -5.24 -18.83
C ASP A 47 1.50 -4.75 -17.93
N THR A 48 1.63 -5.33 -16.73
CA THR A 48 2.66 -4.95 -15.75
C THR A 48 3.89 -5.86 -15.84
N LEU A 49 3.71 -7.12 -16.21
CA LEU A 49 4.76 -8.11 -16.35
C LEU A 49 5.78 -7.71 -17.43
N SER A 50 5.32 -7.11 -18.53
CA SER A 50 6.19 -6.62 -19.60
C SER A 50 7.26 -5.65 -19.08
N THR A 51 6.87 -4.71 -18.21
CA THR A 51 7.78 -3.73 -17.60
C THR A 51 8.65 -4.38 -16.53
N MET A 52 8.08 -5.29 -15.71
CA MET A 52 8.84 -6.03 -14.69
C MET A 52 9.88 -7.00 -15.26
N SER A 53 9.72 -7.44 -16.51
CA SER A 53 10.62 -8.39 -17.18
C SER A 53 11.79 -7.71 -17.90
N THR A 54 11.89 -6.37 -17.82
CA THR A 54 13.05 -5.63 -18.33
C THR A 54 14.31 -5.97 -17.53
N ASN A 55 15.49 -5.74 -18.11
CA ASN A 55 16.77 -5.97 -17.45
C ASN A 55 17.64 -4.70 -17.50
N PRO A 56 17.95 -4.06 -16.36
CA PRO A 56 17.49 -4.42 -15.01
C PRO A 56 16.00 -4.13 -14.77
N ALA A 57 15.33 -4.98 -14.00
CA ALA A 57 13.92 -4.82 -13.66
C ALA A 57 13.70 -3.58 -12.76
N PRO A 58 12.51 -2.94 -12.80
CA PRO A 58 12.20 -1.78 -11.98
C PRO A 58 12.46 -1.98 -10.48
N LEU A 59 13.03 -0.95 -9.86
CA LEU A 59 13.26 -0.90 -8.41
C LEU A 59 12.08 -0.22 -7.73
N LEU A 60 11.68 -0.75 -6.57
CA LEU A 60 10.70 -0.12 -5.71
C LEU A 60 11.44 0.77 -4.71
N PHE A 61 11.23 2.08 -4.81
CA PHE A 61 11.80 3.07 -3.92
C PHE A 61 10.82 3.40 -2.79
N SER A 62 11.37 3.91 -1.68
CA SER A 62 10.56 4.46 -0.59
C SER A 62 11.18 5.75 -0.08
N SER A 63 10.36 6.79 0.09
CA SER A 63 10.76 8.02 0.76
C SER A 63 9.96 8.22 2.04
N PHE A 64 10.61 8.79 3.04
CA PHE A 64 10.04 8.98 4.37
C PHE A 64 10.02 10.48 4.66
N ASP A 65 8.87 10.94 5.13
CA ASP A 65 8.71 12.29 5.65
C ASP A 65 7.97 12.25 6.98
N ARG A 66 8.24 13.21 7.84
CA ARG A 66 7.54 13.36 9.13
C ARG A 66 7.15 14.80 9.31
N HIS A 67 5.85 15.05 9.36
CA HIS A 67 5.29 16.37 9.52
C HIS A 67 4.13 16.33 10.53
N ASN A 68 4.12 17.25 11.49
CA ASN A 68 3.07 17.37 12.53
C ASN A 68 2.73 16.04 13.23
N GLY A 69 3.75 15.25 13.60
CA GLY A 69 3.56 13.98 14.31
C GLY A 69 3.05 12.82 13.43
N ILE A 70 2.85 13.04 12.13
CA ILE A 70 2.45 12.02 11.17
C ILE A 70 3.66 11.58 10.37
N THR A 71 3.97 10.28 10.41
CA THR A 71 4.98 9.70 9.51
C THR A 71 4.30 9.32 8.21
N THR A 72 4.81 9.85 7.10
CA THR A 72 4.35 9.54 5.74
C THR A 72 5.44 8.76 5.01
N VAL A 73 5.06 7.60 4.46
CA VAL A 73 5.93 6.83 3.57
C VAL A 73 5.34 6.87 2.18
N LEU A 74 6.13 7.20 1.18
CA LEU A 74 5.75 7.09 -0.24
C LEU A 74 6.48 5.90 -0.85
N MET A 75 5.81 5.09 -1.65
CA MET A 75 6.41 4.02 -2.44
C MET A 75 6.07 4.17 -3.92
N TYR A 76 7.09 4.02 -4.77
CA TYR A 76 6.96 4.13 -6.23
C TYR A 76 8.01 3.28 -6.95
N PHE A 77 7.74 2.91 -8.20
CA PHE A 77 8.69 2.19 -9.04
C PHE A 77 9.53 3.16 -9.86
N GLY A 78 10.84 2.92 -9.92
CA GLY A 78 11.77 3.66 -10.77
C GLY A 78 12.61 2.75 -11.65
N ASP A 79 13.17 3.32 -12.70
CA ASP A 79 14.13 2.66 -13.59
C ASP A 79 15.39 2.31 -12.81
N ALA A 80 15.87 1.10 -12.98
CA ALA A 80 17.00 0.59 -12.22
C ALA A 80 18.36 1.18 -12.66
N ASN A 81 18.43 1.84 -13.82
CA ASN A 81 19.66 2.43 -14.34
C ASN A 81 19.86 3.88 -13.85
N ASP A 82 18.80 4.68 -13.81
CA ASP A 82 18.88 6.11 -13.50
C ASP A 82 18.00 6.55 -12.32
N ASN A 83 17.33 5.61 -11.66
CA ASN A 83 16.42 5.82 -10.54
C ASN A 83 15.23 6.75 -10.84
N LYS A 84 14.97 7.07 -12.11
CA LYS A 84 13.83 7.92 -12.47
C LYS A 84 12.54 7.16 -12.27
N LEU A 85 11.55 7.87 -11.73
CA LEU A 85 10.20 7.38 -11.55
C LEU A 85 9.60 6.89 -12.88
N ILE A 86 8.98 5.71 -12.85
CA ILE A 86 8.18 5.17 -13.96
C ILE A 86 6.70 5.43 -13.64
N GLU A 87 6.24 6.63 -13.98
CA GLU A 87 4.95 7.18 -13.53
C GLU A 87 3.75 6.29 -13.85
N LYS A 88 3.55 5.98 -15.13
CA LYS A 88 2.41 5.17 -15.62
C LYS A 88 2.39 3.78 -14.98
N PHE A 89 3.58 3.18 -14.86
CA PHE A 89 3.73 1.86 -14.28
C PHE A 89 3.41 1.86 -12.78
N THR A 90 3.95 2.83 -12.04
CA THR A 90 3.67 3.02 -10.62
C THR A 90 2.17 3.18 -10.37
N LYS A 91 1.53 4.10 -11.10
CA LYS A 91 0.09 4.37 -10.96
C LYS A 91 -0.74 3.12 -11.23
N LEU A 92 -0.42 2.36 -12.28
CA LEU A 92 -1.13 1.13 -12.63
C LEU A 92 -1.01 0.06 -11.54
N VAL A 93 0.22 -0.20 -11.04
CA VAL A 93 0.46 -1.21 -10.01
C VAL A 93 -0.22 -0.81 -8.69
N VAL A 94 -0.06 0.43 -8.26
CA VAL A 94 -0.64 0.93 -7.01
C VAL A 94 -2.17 0.91 -7.07
N HIS A 95 -2.76 1.32 -8.20
CA HIS A 95 -4.20 1.26 -8.41
C HIS A 95 -4.73 -0.17 -8.27
N ARG A 96 -4.12 -1.13 -8.96
CA ARG A 96 -4.52 -2.55 -8.90
C ARG A 96 -4.35 -3.15 -7.51
N PHE A 97 -3.27 -2.79 -6.82
CA PHE A 97 -3.04 -3.23 -5.45
C PHE A 97 -4.13 -2.73 -4.50
N LEU A 98 -4.45 -1.43 -4.54
CA LEU A 98 -5.51 -0.85 -3.68
C LEU A 98 -6.90 -1.38 -4.04
N GLU A 99 -7.16 -1.60 -5.32
CA GLU A 99 -8.42 -2.22 -5.79
C GLU A 99 -8.57 -3.65 -5.27
N GLY A 100 -7.58 -4.49 -5.49
CA GLY A 100 -7.60 -5.87 -5.02
C GLY A 100 -7.64 -5.98 -3.49
N LEU A 101 -6.94 -5.09 -2.78
CA LEU A 101 -7.04 -5.00 -1.33
C LEU A 101 -8.44 -4.60 -0.87
N ASN A 102 -9.06 -3.61 -1.51
CA ASN A 102 -10.43 -3.19 -1.20
C ASN A 102 -11.43 -4.32 -1.46
N GLU A 103 -11.33 -5.01 -2.60
CA GLU A 103 -12.16 -6.19 -2.92
C GLU A 103 -11.97 -7.31 -1.88
N PHE A 104 -10.73 -7.61 -1.51
CA PHE A 104 -10.42 -8.60 -0.47
C PHE A 104 -11.05 -8.21 0.87
N LEU A 105 -10.94 -6.94 1.26
CA LEU A 105 -11.51 -6.44 2.51
C LEU A 105 -13.04 -6.50 2.51
N ASN A 106 -13.69 -6.14 1.39
CA ASN A 106 -15.14 -6.23 1.22
C ASN A 106 -15.66 -7.66 1.06
N GLY A 107 -14.86 -8.59 0.51
CA GLY A 107 -15.22 -10.00 0.44
C GLY A 107 -15.19 -10.70 1.80
N ASN A 108 -14.40 -10.19 2.74
CA ASN A 108 -14.30 -10.68 4.12
C ASN A 108 -15.12 -9.84 5.12
N ALA A 109 -15.88 -8.88 4.61
CA ALA A 109 -16.74 -7.98 5.35
C ALA A 109 -18.07 -8.63 5.72
N GLN A 110 -18.49 -8.49 6.99
CA GLN A 110 -19.89 -8.24 7.26
C GLN A 110 -20.09 -6.74 7.49
N SER A 111 -21.07 -6.17 6.77
CA SER A 111 -21.54 -4.81 7.03
C SER A 111 -22.03 -4.73 8.47
N SER A 112 -21.41 -3.92 9.33
CA SER A 112 -22.01 -3.63 10.63
C SER A 112 -23.22 -2.72 10.41
N LEU A 113 -24.23 -2.86 11.27
CA LEU A 113 -25.42 -1.97 11.31
C LEU A 113 -25.08 -0.49 11.58
N TRP A 114 -23.80 -0.16 11.81
CA TRP A 114 -23.30 1.14 12.23
C TRP A 114 -22.26 1.75 11.29
N GLY A 115 -22.18 1.28 10.03
CA GLY A 115 -21.42 1.95 8.96
C GLY A 115 -19.92 1.62 8.89
N TYR A 116 -19.45 0.65 9.67
CA TYR A 116 -18.08 0.12 9.55
C TYR A 116 -18.11 -1.36 9.19
N THR A 117 -17.02 -1.83 8.58
CA THR A 117 -16.91 -3.21 8.11
C THR A 117 -16.14 -4.09 9.08
N VAL A 118 -16.77 -5.17 9.56
CA VAL A 118 -16.15 -6.16 10.45
C VAL A 118 -15.57 -7.29 9.61
N SER A 119 -14.31 -7.65 9.85
CA SER A 119 -13.61 -8.72 9.12
C SER A 119 -13.77 -10.06 9.86
N GLU A 120 -14.40 -11.06 9.23
CA GLU A 120 -14.26 -12.46 9.65
C GLU A 120 -12.96 -13.06 9.09
N GLN A 121 -12.26 -13.88 9.89
CA GLN A 121 -11.23 -14.77 9.39
C GLN A 121 -11.87 -15.97 8.70
N ARG A 122 -12.41 -15.81 7.49
CA ARG A 122 -12.71 -16.95 6.62
C ARG A 122 -11.43 -17.34 5.88
N ALA A 123 -10.59 -18.15 6.51
CA ALA A 123 -9.38 -18.66 5.89
C ALA A 123 -9.72 -19.81 4.92
N SER A 124 -10.19 -19.46 3.73
CA SER A 124 -10.00 -20.25 2.52
C SER A 124 -9.45 -19.30 1.45
N TYR A 125 -8.13 -19.10 1.47
CA TYR A 125 -7.44 -18.26 0.50
C TYR A 125 -7.61 -18.88 -0.90
N GLY A 126 -8.31 -18.18 -1.80
CA GLY A 126 -8.63 -18.68 -3.14
C GLY A 126 -7.59 -18.29 -4.19
N LYS A 127 -6.82 -17.22 -3.93
CA LYS A 127 -5.74 -16.72 -4.81
C LYS A 127 -4.49 -16.40 -3.98
N ASP A 128 -3.30 -16.54 -4.58
CA ASP A 128 -2.02 -16.23 -3.92
C ASP A 128 -1.96 -14.79 -3.38
N SER A 129 -2.58 -13.84 -4.12
CA SER A 129 -2.71 -12.44 -3.71
C SER A 129 -3.46 -12.24 -2.39
N ASP A 130 -4.40 -13.13 -2.05
CA ASP A 130 -5.22 -13.02 -0.83
C ASP A 130 -4.35 -13.16 0.43
N VAL A 131 -3.28 -13.96 0.35
CA VAL A 131 -2.31 -14.11 1.43
C VAL A 131 -1.60 -12.77 1.69
N ARG A 132 -1.24 -12.04 0.63
CA ARG A 132 -0.62 -10.71 0.75
C ARG A 132 -1.58 -9.70 1.31
N TYR A 133 -2.83 -9.67 0.83
CA TYR A 133 -3.84 -8.74 1.35
C TYR A 133 -4.14 -9.00 2.83
N ALA A 134 -4.19 -10.26 3.26
CA ALA A 134 -4.34 -10.62 4.66
C ALA A 134 -3.14 -10.16 5.51
N GLN A 135 -1.91 -10.33 5.00
CA GLN A 135 -0.69 -9.87 5.66
C GLN A 135 -0.67 -8.34 5.82
N VAL A 136 -0.94 -7.60 4.74
CA VAL A 136 -1.03 -6.12 4.76
C VAL A 136 -2.06 -5.68 5.80
N THR A 137 -3.27 -6.23 5.72
CA THR A 137 -4.37 -5.91 6.64
C THR A 137 -3.99 -6.14 8.09
N LYS A 138 -3.35 -7.29 8.40
CA LYS A 138 -2.91 -7.63 9.76
C LYS A 138 -1.88 -6.64 10.29
N VAL A 139 -0.94 -6.17 9.45
CA VAL A 139 0.08 -5.22 9.89
C VAL A 139 -0.50 -3.81 10.05
N MET A 140 -1.33 -3.37 9.10
CA MET A 140 -1.97 -2.05 9.16
C MET A 140 -2.88 -1.92 10.41
N LYS A 141 -3.66 -2.95 10.74
CA LYS A 141 -4.50 -2.95 11.96
C LYS A 141 -3.72 -2.83 13.28
N LYS A 142 -2.44 -3.23 13.32
CA LYS A 142 -1.58 -3.03 14.50
C LYS A 142 -1.13 -1.59 14.68
N LEU A 143 -1.28 -0.77 13.64
CA LEU A 143 -0.94 0.64 13.61
C LEU A 143 -2.25 1.40 13.44
N SER A 144 -3.09 1.43 14.48
CA SER A 144 -4.44 2.00 14.40
C SER A 144 -4.42 3.45 13.86
N ALA A 145 -5.48 3.81 13.13
CA ALA A 145 -5.62 5.05 12.36
C ALA A 145 -4.63 5.22 11.19
N SER A 146 -3.84 4.20 10.84
CA SER A 146 -3.01 4.22 9.65
C SER A 146 -3.83 4.11 8.36
N SER A 147 -3.32 4.66 7.26
CA SER A 147 -3.98 4.57 5.96
C SER A 147 -3.03 4.24 4.82
N LEU A 148 -3.60 3.63 3.78
CA LEU A 148 -2.98 3.44 2.47
C LEU A 148 -3.79 4.26 1.46
N SER A 149 -3.13 5.09 0.67
CA SER A 149 -3.82 5.93 -0.31
C SER A 149 -3.01 6.14 -1.58
N SER A 150 -3.71 6.33 -2.69
CA SER A 150 -3.18 6.87 -3.93
C SER A 150 -4.28 7.65 -4.63
N ASP A 151 -3.96 8.82 -5.16
CA ASP A 151 -4.89 9.70 -5.86
C ASP A 151 -6.12 9.99 -4.98
N SER A 152 -7.32 9.66 -5.46
CA SER A 152 -8.58 9.83 -4.75
C SER A 152 -8.97 8.62 -3.89
N ARG A 153 -8.22 7.51 -3.91
CA ARG A 153 -8.54 6.29 -3.15
C ARG A 153 -7.75 6.27 -1.86
N CYS A 154 -8.43 6.10 -0.73
CA CYS A 154 -7.81 5.92 0.59
C CYS A 154 -8.52 4.82 1.37
N ILE A 155 -7.74 3.88 1.89
CA ILE A 155 -8.19 2.85 2.83
C ILE A 155 -7.59 3.18 4.19
N THR A 156 -8.44 3.52 5.15
CA THR A 156 -8.07 3.83 6.52
C THR A 156 -8.36 2.63 7.41
N PHE A 157 -7.38 2.19 8.19
CA PHE A 157 -7.50 1.07 9.12
C PHE A 157 -7.78 1.60 10.53
N THR A 158 -8.87 1.14 11.12
CA THR A 158 -9.28 1.49 12.48
C THR A 158 -9.15 0.27 13.38
N GLU A 159 -9.31 0.44 14.70
CA GLU A 159 -9.28 -0.68 15.65
C GLU A 159 -10.35 -1.73 15.33
N ASN A 160 -11.50 -1.28 14.83
CA ASN A 160 -12.69 -2.11 14.63
C ASN A 160 -12.88 -2.58 13.18
N GLY A 161 -12.09 -2.09 12.23
CA GLY A 161 -12.35 -2.38 10.82
C GLY A 161 -11.50 -1.55 9.86
N PHE A 162 -12.14 -1.11 8.79
CA PHE A 162 -11.56 -0.22 7.80
C PHE A 162 -12.65 0.68 7.20
N GLU A 163 -12.21 1.80 6.63
CA GLU A 163 -13.03 2.77 5.91
C GLU A 163 -12.40 3.04 4.54
N VAL A 164 -13.22 3.31 3.53
CA VAL A 164 -12.78 3.59 2.17
C VAL A 164 -13.38 4.90 1.71
N SER A 165 -12.54 5.80 1.22
CA SER A 165 -12.92 7.12 0.66
C SER A 165 -12.27 7.34 -0.69
#